data_AF-A0A5C8L7B6-F1
#
_entry.id   AF-A0A5C8L7B6-F1
#
_cell.length_a   1.000
_cell.length_b   1.000
_cell.length_c   1.000
_cell.angle_alpha   90.00
_cell.angle_beta   90.00
_cell.angle_gamma   90.00
#
_symmetry.space_group_name_H-M   'P 1'
#
loop_
_entity.id
_entity.type
_entity.pdbx_description
1 polymer ?
#
loop_
_entity_poly.entity_id
_entity_poly.type
_entity_poly.pdbx_seq_one_letter_code
_entity_poly.pdbx_strand_id
1 'polypeptide(L)'
;MTLEQIINNIPVINEDQNYWFIRTDGGDNYDVFRDNNFVAIGWDYLDNRHLPVMFQENQALRQRIVEKENAIYKAEDNPRRLNDGGAGDKATITKIINTVKRFSDLRKNDIVVIPSSDTKNLSFGYIQDESVYIDANDDRCERVKRRRVKWVAHKSMSELDDAFLDIKTRHGTITNLENLSIQINRVVNKTFIKGEKIHHVLNVEMNGDIPTKHLNELNRTHDELVEFIINEFNFDIEGDTNSYLAVNVQSPGFLDLYRNKQYLKAIALVVLLSSCTNEEHKNKIDESDLIMPSEQSFQILQQKVDSFNKSKDLLNVR
;
A
#
# COMPACT_ATOMS: atom_id res chain seq x y z
N MET A 1 -22.79 9.17 -3.45
CA MET A 1 -21.60 9.43 -2.63
C MET A 1 -21.63 10.86 -2.17
N THR A 2 -21.87 11.09 -0.88
CA THR A 2 -21.88 12.40 -0.22
C THR A 2 -20.46 12.79 0.22
N LEU A 3 -20.25 14.03 0.67
CA LEU A 3 -18.96 14.46 1.24
C LEU A 3 -18.60 13.63 2.48
N GLU A 4 -19.55 13.40 3.39
CA GLU A 4 -19.32 12.59 4.59
C GLU A 4 -18.92 11.16 4.23
N GLN A 5 -19.56 10.57 3.20
CA GLN A 5 -19.20 9.25 2.71
C GLN A 5 -17.77 9.24 2.15
N ILE A 6 -17.31 10.29 1.48
CA ILE A 6 -15.91 10.38 1.02
C ILE A 6 -14.97 10.49 2.21
N ILE A 7 -15.24 11.41 3.15
CA ILE A 7 -14.42 11.60 4.34
C ILE A 7 -14.27 10.30 5.12
N ASN A 8 -15.37 9.58 5.35
CA ASN A 8 -15.37 8.30 6.08
C ASN A 8 -14.67 7.17 5.33
N ASN A 9 -14.51 7.29 4.00
CA ASN A 9 -13.77 6.33 3.19
C ASN A 9 -12.30 6.70 2.97
N ILE A 10 -11.85 7.90 3.37
CA ILE A 10 -10.43 8.27 3.33
C ILE A 10 -9.71 7.50 4.46
N PRO A 11 -8.78 6.58 4.13
CA PRO A 11 -8.08 5.80 5.13
C PRO A 11 -7.17 6.69 5.98
N VAL A 12 -7.30 6.55 7.29
CA VAL A 12 -6.33 7.04 8.27
C VAL A 12 -5.32 5.93 8.53
N ILE A 13 -4.10 6.13 8.04
CA ILE A 13 -3.01 5.18 8.16
C ILE A 13 -2.42 5.31 9.56
N ASN A 14 -2.83 4.38 10.44
CA ASN A 14 -2.34 4.29 11.80
C ASN A 14 -0.85 3.95 11.84
N GLU A 15 -0.15 4.40 12.89
CA GLU A 15 1.26 4.07 13.12
C GLU A 15 1.50 2.56 13.33
N ASP A 16 0.46 1.82 13.75
CA ASP A 16 0.53 0.37 13.99
C ASP A 16 0.34 -0.49 12.73
N GLN A 17 -0.01 0.09 11.57
CA GLN A 17 -0.16 -0.65 10.32
C GLN A 17 1.22 -1.06 9.81
N ASN A 18 1.44 -2.36 9.58
CA ASN A 18 2.72 -2.85 9.09
C ASN A 18 2.69 -3.11 7.59
N TYR A 19 3.89 -3.10 7.01
CA TYR A 19 4.13 -3.34 5.59
C TYR A 19 5.07 -4.52 5.47
N TRP A 20 4.71 -5.51 4.66
CA TRP A 20 5.44 -6.76 4.55
C TRP A 20 5.74 -7.09 3.11
N PHE A 21 6.98 -7.44 2.83
CA PHE A 21 7.37 -8.09 1.60
C PHE A 21 7.36 -9.60 1.81
N ILE A 22 6.62 -10.34 0.98
CA ILE A 22 6.64 -11.81 1.00
C ILE A 22 7.13 -12.30 -0.36
N ARG A 23 8.19 -13.11 -0.35
CA ARG A 23 8.74 -13.70 -1.57
C ARG A 23 7.86 -14.84 -2.07
N THR A 24 7.86 -15.00 -3.38
CA THR A 24 7.11 -15.99 -4.15
C THR A 24 8.03 -17.04 -4.77
N ASP A 25 9.22 -17.25 -4.18
CA ASP A 25 10.25 -18.21 -4.64
C ASP A 25 10.68 -18.01 -6.08
N GLY A 26 11.26 -16.86 -6.39
CA GLY A 26 11.64 -16.56 -7.78
C GLY A 26 10.47 -16.27 -8.70
N GLY A 27 9.25 -16.17 -8.16
CA GLY A 27 8.03 -15.84 -8.89
C GLY A 27 7.07 -17.02 -9.08
N ASP A 28 7.52 -18.24 -8.77
CA ASP A 28 6.76 -19.48 -8.98
C ASP A 28 5.37 -19.44 -8.33
N ASN A 29 5.27 -18.83 -7.15
CA ASN A 29 4.01 -18.72 -6.40
C ASN A 29 3.24 -17.41 -6.65
N TYR A 30 3.73 -16.52 -7.51
CA TYR A 30 3.16 -15.18 -7.67
C TYR A 30 1.72 -15.19 -8.17
N ASP A 31 1.47 -15.85 -9.31
CA ASP A 31 0.14 -15.88 -9.91
C ASP A 31 -0.83 -16.69 -9.05
N VAL A 32 -0.36 -17.79 -8.44
CA VAL A 32 -1.19 -18.58 -7.50
C VAL A 32 -1.63 -17.73 -6.30
N PHE A 33 -0.73 -16.99 -5.67
CA PHE A 33 -1.06 -16.13 -4.54
C PHE A 33 -2.00 -14.98 -4.95
N ARG A 34 -1.70 -14.34 -6.09
CA ARG A 34 -2.47 -13.22 -6.63
C ARG A 34 -3.90 -13.67 -6.99
N ASP A 35 -4.02 -14.65 -7.86
CA ASP A 35 -5.29 -15.02 -8.49
C ASP A 35 -6.23 -15.73 -7.50
N ASN A 36 -5.69 -16.27 -6.41
CA ASN A 36 -6.46 -16.97 -5.37
C ASN A 36 -6.56 -16.19 -4.05
N ASN A 37 -6.16 -14.91 -4.02
CA ASN A 37 -6.36 -14.00 -2.88
C ASN A 37 -5.74 -14.49 -1.56
N PHE A 38 -4.52 -15.04 -1.61
CA PHE A 38 -3.80 -15.42 -0.40
C PHE A 38 -2.29 -15.26 -0.54
N VAL A 39 -1.58 -15.28 0.58
CA VAL A 39 -0.13 -15.51 0.65
C VAL A 39 0.17 -16.67 1.57
N ALA A 40 1.26 -17.38 1.29
CA ALA A 40 1.69 -18.55 2.05
C ALA A 40 3.19 -18.54 2.29
N ILE A 41 3.63 -19.22 3.35
CA ILE A 41 5.04 -19.50 3.62
C ILE A 41 5.23 -21.01 3.85
N GLY A 42 6.47 -21.47 3.73
CA GLY A 42 6.82 -22.86 4.04
C GLY A 42 6.85 -23.19 5.54
N TRP A 43 7.59 -24.26 5.84
CA TRP A 43 7.76 -24.81 7.20
C TRP A 43 6.46 -25.25 7.85
N ASP A 44 5.55 -25.88 7.10
CA ASP A 44 4.23 -26.35 7.58
C ASP A 44 4.32 -27.33 8.75
N TYR A 45 5.48 -27.97 8.94
CA TYR A 45 5.76 -28.77 10.13
C TYR A 45 5.88 -27.95 11.42
N LEU A 46 5.93 -26.61 11.36
CA LEU A 46 5.89 -25.69 12.49
C LEU A 46 4.47 -25.15 12.65
N ASP A 47 3.79 -25.62 13.70
CA ASP A 47 2.41 -25.27 14.05
C ASP A 47 2.38 -24.03 14.96
N ASN A 48 1.42 -23.13 14.70
CA ASN A 48 1.21 -21.87 15.40
C ASN A 48 0.98 -22.04 16.91
N ARG A 49 0.48 -23.20 17.35
CA ARG A 49 0.31 -23.53 18.78
C ARG A 49 1.63 -23.66 19.55
N HIS A 50 2.75 -23.86 18.87
CA HIS A 50 4.09 -23.95 19.48
C HIS A 50 4.86 -22.62 19.45
N LEU A 51 4.23 -21.55 18.96
CA LEU A 51 4.90 -20.26 18.77
C LEU A 51 4.99 -19.37 20.03
N PRO A 52 4.09 -19.41 21.05
CA PRO A 52 4.26 -18.54 22.20
C PRO A 52 5.01 -19.23 23.35
N VAL A 53 6.29 -19.56 23.16
CA VAL A 53 7.29 -19.69 24.25
C VAL A 53 8.67 -19.29 23.70
N MET A 54 9.30 -18.30 24.35
CA MET A 54 10.62 -17.71 24.06
C MET A 54 11.53 -18.53 23.12
N PHE A 55 11.56 -18.09 21.86
CA PHE A 55 12.12 -18.78 20.70
C PHE A 55 13.63 -18.98 20.65
N GLN A 56 14.39 -18.37 21.55
CA GLN A 56 15.84 -18.53 21.55
C GLN A 56 16.30 -19.74 22.37
N GLU A 57 15.50 -20.16 23.37
CA GLU A 57 15.89 -21.17 24.36
C GLU A 57 15.12 -22.50 24.26
N ASN A 58 14.13 -22.60 23.36
CA ASN A 58 13.41 -23.86 23.16
C ASN A 58 14.25 -24.86 22.33
N GLN A 59 15.11 -25.61 23.02
CA GLN A 59 15.98 -26.64 22.44
C GLN A 59 15.18 -27.70 21.66
N ALA A 60 13.98 -28.06 22.11
CA ALA A 60 13.13 -29.03 21.43
C ALA A 60 12.63 -28.53 20.06
N LEU A 61 12.27 -27.25 19.97
CA LEU A 61 11.89 -26.62 18.69
C LEU A 61 13.07 -26.57 17.71
N ARG A 62 14.25 -26.17 18.19
CA ARG A 62 15.48 -26.13 17.38
C ARG A 62 15.83 -27.52 16.85
N GLN A 63 15.77 -28.53 17.70
CA GLN A 63 16.04 -29.92 17.33
C GLN A 63 15.04 -30.43 16.28
N ARG A 64 13.74 -30.13 16.43
CA ARG A 64 12.72 -30.47 15.43
C ARG A 64 12.97 -29.82 14.08
N ILE A 65 13.42 -28.56 14.06
CA ILE A 65 13.80 -27.86 12.82
C ILE A 65 14.99 -28.58 12.17
N VAL A 66 16.04 -28.88 12.93
CA VAL A 66 17.23 -29.61 12.45
C VAL A 66 16.83 -30.94 11.81
N GLU A 67 16.00 -31.73 12.49
CA GLU A 67 15.54 -33.04 12.00
C GLU A 67 14.75 -32.93 10.70
N LYS A 68 13.80 -31.99 10.63
CA LYS A 68 12.94 -31.82 9.45
C LYS A 68 13.71 -31.27 8.25
N GLU A 69 14.54 -30.25 8.43
CA GLU A 69 15.34 -29.69 7.34
C GLU A 69 16.37 -30.71 6.81
N ASN A 70 17.03 -31.48 7.70
CA ASN A 70 17.96 -32.52 7.25
C ASN A 70 17.27 -33.66 6.49
N ALA A 71 16.01 -33.97 6.83
CA ALA A 71 15.20 -34.92 6.07
C ALA A 71 14.85 -34.38 4.68
N ILE A 72 14.50 -33.09 4.58
CA ILE A 72 14.25 -32.40 3.29
C ILE A 72 15.51 -32.40 2.43
N TYR A 73 16.66 -31.95 2.96
CA TYR A 73 17.92 -31.94 2.22
C TYR A 73 18.30 -33.34 1.73
N LYS A 74 18.05 -34.39 2.53
CA LYS A 74 18.30 -35.77 2.09
C LYS A 74 17.37 -36.19 0.94
N ALA A 75 16.09 -35.79 0.98
CA ALA A 75 15.13 -36.11 -0.07
C ALA A 75 15.44 -35.38 -1.39
N GLU A 76 16.02 -34.18 -1.32
CA GLU A 76 16.42 -33.35 -2.45
C GLU A 76 17.84 -33.65 -2.97
N ASP A 77 18.50 -34.70 -2.46
CA ASP A 77 19.92 -35.01 -2.72
C ASP A 77 20.88 -33.81 -2.50
N ASN A 78 20.52 -32.95 -1.55
CA ASN A 78 21.28 -31.78 -1.17
C ASN A 78 22.32 -32.16 -0.09
N PRO A 79 23.63 -31.90 -0.31
CA PRO A 79 24.68 -32.29 0.65
C PRO A 79 24.66 -31.46 1.94
N ARG A 80 23.87 -30.39 2.02
CA ARG A 80 23.75 -29.54 3.21
C ARG A 80 23.26 -30.35 4.42
N ARG A 81 23.84 -30.05 5.59
CA ARG A 81 23.39 -30.57 6.89
C ARG A 81 23.33 -29.43 7.89
N LEU A 82 22.22 -29.31 8.60
CA LEU A 82 22.05 -28.39 9.72
C LEU A 82 22.39 -29.08 11.03
N ASN A 83 23.13 -28.38 11.90
CA ASN A 83 23.42 -28.81 13.26
C ASN A 83 23.29 -27.62 14.23
N ASP A 84 22.56 -27.75 15.34
CA ASP A 84 22.35 -26.64 16.30
C ASP A 84 23.62 -26.28 17.12
N GLY A 85 24.78 -26.85 16.80
CA GLY A 85 26.08 -26.52 17.41
C GLY A 85 26.86 -25.42 16.68
N GLY A 86 26.75 -25.35 15.35
CA GLY A 86 27.55 -24.45 14.51
C GLY A 86 26.96 -23.03 14.42
N ALA A 87 27.81 -21.99 14.42
CA ALA A 87 27.36 -20.60 14.39
C ALA A 87 26.49 -20.27 13.15
N GLY A 88 26.84 -20.78 11.97
CA GLY A 88 26.07 -20.59 10.73
C GLY A 88 24.72 -21.32 10.71
N ASP A 89 24.67 -22.50 11.31
CA ASP A 89 23.46 -23.32 11.38
C ASP A 89 22.47 -22.75 12.40
N LYS A 90 22.96 -22.29 13.57
CA LYS A 90 22.17 -21.53 14.54
C LYS A 90 21.50 -20.30 13.91
N ALA A 91 22.23 -19.59 13.06
CA ALA A 91 21.68 -18.44 12.35
C ALA A 91 20.57 -18.84 11.37
N THR A 92 20.72 -19.98 10.68
CA THR A 92 19.70 -20.51 9.77
C THR A 92 18.43 -20.91 10.52
N ILE A 93 18.56 -21.66 11.62
CA ILE A 93 17.44 -22.06 12.48
C ILE A 93 16.71 -20.82 13.01
N THR A 94 17.46 -19.81 13.46
CA THR A 94 16.89 -18.55 13.95
C THR A 94 16.14 -17.80 12.85
N LYS A 95 16.63 -17.82 11.60
CA LYS A 95 15.93 -17.21 10.44
C LYS A 95 14.60 -17.93 10.14
N ILE A 96 14.57 -19.26 10.19
CA ILE A 96 13.34 -20.05 10.00
C ILE A 96 12.30 -19.66 11.06
N ILE A 97 12.72 -19.67 12.32
CA ILE A 97 11.86 -19.29 13.46
C ILE A 97 11.30 -17.88 13.28
N ASN A 98 12.15 -16.89 13.00
CA ASN A 98 11.73 -15.51 12.82
C ASN A 98 10.80 -15.34 11.62
N THR A 99 10.97 -16.15 10.57
CA THR A 99 10.09 -16.13 9.39
C THR A 99 8.68 -16.60 9.74
N VAL A 100 8.56 -17.75 10.42
CA VAL A 100 7.25 -18.28 10.84
C VAL A 100 6.58 -17.36 11.86
N LYS A 101 7.36 -16.81 12.80
CA LYS A 101 6.85 -15.85 13.77
C LYS A 101 6.29 -14.61 13.08
N ARG A 102 7.09 -13.95 12.23
CA ARG A 102 6.64 -12.76 11.48
C ARG A 102 5.38 -13.04 10.68
N PHE A 103 5.29 -14.19 10.02
CA PHE A 103 4.10 -14.57 9.25
C PHE A 103 2.84 -14.74 10.12
N SER A 104 3.03 -15.25 11.34
CA SER A 104 1.96 -15.39 12.32
C SER A 104 1.55 -14.04 12.90
N ASP A 105 2.51 -13.13 13.05
CA ASP A 105 2.32 -11.79 13.61
C ASP A 105 1.67 -10.79 12.63
N LEU A 106 1.46 -11.12 11.34
CA LEU A 106 0.72 -10.22 10.44
C LEU A 106 -0.66 -9.96 11.02
N ARG A 107 -1.10 -8.71 10.94
CA ARG A 107 -2.41 -8.28 11.46
C ARG A 107 -3.36 -8.04 10.30
N LYS A 108 -4.66 -8.10 10.58
CA LYS A 108 -5.67 -7.64 9.62
C LYS A 108 -5.37 -6.17 9.25
N ASN A 109 -5.55 -5.85 7.98
CA ASN A 109 -5.23 -4.56 7.35
C ASN A 109 -3.73 -4.21 7.24
N ASP A 110 -2.80 -5.09 7.65
CA ASP A 110 -1.40 -4.95 7.21
C ASP A 110 -1.35 -5.03 5.68
N ILE A 111 -0.39 -4.32 5.07
CA ILE A 111 -0.18 -4.36 3.62
C ILE A 111 0.91 -5.37 3.31
N VAL A 112 0.61 -6.28 2.38
CA VAL A 112 1.58 -7.23 1.83
C VAL A 112 1.91 -6.88 0.38
N VAL A 113 3.19 -7.01 0.06
CA VAL A 113 3.75 -6.83 -1.28
C VAL A 113 4.40 -8.14 -1.70
N ILE A 114 4.01 -8.67 -2.86
CA ILE A 114 4.61 -9.89 -3.43
C ILE A 114 5.22 -9.61 -4.82
N PRO A 115 6.38 -10.19 -5.16
CA PRO A 115 7.01 -10.03 -6.46
C PRO A 115 6.60 -11.12 -7.45
N SER A 116 6.58 -10.79 -8.73
CA SER A 116 6.64 -11.77 -9.83
C SER A 116 8.09 -12.18 -10.13
N SER A 117 8.30 -13.07 -11.11
CA SER A 117 9.62 -13.47 -11.56
C SER A 117 10.50 -12.27 -11.94
N ASP A 118 11.79 -12.36 -11.56
CA ASP A 118 12.79 -11.29 -11.64
C ASP A 118 12.38 -9.96 -10.97
N THR A 119 11.33 -9.98 -10.15
CA THR A 119 10.71 -8.77 -9.58
C THR A 119 10.32 -7.78 -10.69
N LYS A 120 9.78 -8.25 -11.82
CA LYS A 120 9.30 -7.36 -12.91
C LYS A 120 8.06 -6.57 -12.50
N ASN A 121 7.17 -7.23 -11.77
CA ASN A 121 5.92 -6.69 -11.24
C ASN A 121 5.80 -6.96 -9.75
N LEU A 122 5.11 -6.06 -9.06
CA LEU A 122 4.70 -6.18 -7.66
C LEU A 122 3.18 -6.15 -7.55
N SER A 123 2.64 -7.01 -6.68
CA SER A 123 1.24 -6.97 -6.25
C SER A 123 1.13 -6.50 -4.81
N PHE A 124 0.15 -5.64 -4.54
CA PHE A 124 -0.09 -5.00 -3.26
C PHE A 124 -1.49 -5.37 -2.76
N GLY A 125 -1.62 -5.76 -1.49
CA GLY A 125 -2.90 -6.14 -0.94
C GLY A 125 -2.98 -6.05 0.57
N TYR A 126 -4.20 -6.03 1.09
CA TYR A 126 -4.49 -5.96 2.52
C TYR A 126 -4.77 -7.35 3.08
N ILE A 127 -4.12 -7.69 4.19
CA ILE A 127 -4.45 -8.90 4.96
C ILE A 127 -5.89 -8.82 5.47
N GLN A 128 -6.68 -9.87 5.26
CA GLN A 128 -8.10 -9.91 5.62
C GLN A 128 -8.39 -10.66 6.94
N ASP A 129 -7.54 -11.63 7.29
CA ASP A 129 -7.75 -12.51 8.44
C ASP A 129 -7.03 -12.02 9.70
N GLU A 130 -7.59 -12.31 10.87
CA GLU A 130 -6.95 -12.04 12.17
C GLU A 130 -5.81 -13.03 12.50
N SER A 131 -5.84 -14.22 11.89
CA SER A 131 -4.86 -15.27 12.17
C SER A 131 -4.59 -16.13 10.95
N VAL A 132 -3.50 -16.89 11.00
CA VAL A 132 -3.13 -17.88 9.97
C VAL A 132 -4.16 -19.01 9.95
N TYR A 133 -4.63 -19.38 8.75
CA TYR A 133 -5.44 -20.58 8.55
C TYR A 133 -4.63 -21.67 7.83
N ILE A 134 -5.10 -22.91 7.93
CA ILE A 134 -4.50 -24.07 7.27
C ILE A 134 -5.43 -24.53 6.15
N ASP A 135 -4.88 -24.67 4.95
CA ASP A 135 -5.58 -25.21 3.78
C ASP A 135 -4.73 -26.29 3.13
N ALA A 136 -5.00 -27.54 3.52
CA ALA A 136 -4.28 -28.73 3.04
C ALA A 136 -4.94 -29.41 1.84
N ASN A 137 -6.09 -28.91 1.39
CA ASN A 137 -6.89 -29.53 0.33
C ASN A 137 -6.76 -28.82 -1.02
N ASP A 138 -5.96 -27.75 -1.08
CA ASP A 138 -5.76 -26.96 -2.28
C ASP A 138 -4.49 -27.40 -3.02
N ASP A 139 -4.70 -28.09 -4.13
CA ASP A 139 -3.67 -28.63 -5.03
C ASP A 139 -2.89 -27.56 -5.80
N ARG A 140 -3.36 -26.30 -5.82
CA ARG A 140 -2.69 -25.19 -6.51
C ARG A 140 -1.46 -24.69 -5.76
N CYS A 141 -1.35 -24.95 -4.46
CA CYS A 141 -0.20 -24.52 -3.67
C CYS A 141 0.10 -25.51 -2.54
N GLU A 142 1.32 -26.05 -2.57
CA GLU A 142 1.81 -27.03 -1.59
C GLU A 142 1.87 -26.47 -0.15
N ARG A 143 1.92 -25.14 0.00
CA ARG A 143 2.02 -24.48 1.31
C ARG A 143 0.65 -24.32 1.92
N VAL A 144 0.45 -24.98 3.05
CA VAL A 144 -0.87 -25.05 3.69
C VAL A 144 -1.10 -23.91 4.67
N LYS A 145 -0.04 -23.28 5.21
CA LYS A 145 -0.16 -22.11 6.10
C LYS A 145 -0.36 -20.82 5.30
N ARG A 146 -1.54 -20.21 5.44
CA ARG A 146 -1.98 -19.11 4.57
C ARG A 146 -2.58 -17.92 5.32
N ARG A 147 -2.59 -16.78 4.64
CA ARG A 147 -3.31 -15.54 5.01
C ARG A 147 -4.08 -15.05 3.80
N ARG A 148 -5.37 -14.73 3.96
CA ARG A 148 -6.19 -14.13 2.90
C ARG A 148 -5.75 -12.70 2.67
N VAL A 149 -5.73 -12.32 1.40
CA VAL A 149 -5.30 -11.01 0.93
C VAL A 149 -6.35 -10.46 -0.01
N LYS A 150 -6.75 -9.21 0.20
CA LYS A 150 -7.49 -8.44 -0.80
C LYS A 150 -6.47 -7.66 -1.62
N TRP A 151 -6.19 -8.11 -2.83
CA TRP A 151 -5.32 -7.40 -3.76
C TRP A 151 -5.99 -6.11 -4.26
N VAL A 152 -5.23 -5.01 -4.30
CA VAL A 152 -5.75 -3.68 -4.65
C VAL A 152 -4.94 -2.97 -5.72
N ALA A 153 -3.69 -3.38 -5.94
CA ALA A 153 -2.85 -2.83 -7.02
C ALA A 153 -1.87 -3.87 -7.54
N HIS A 154 -1.59 -3.77 -8.84
CA HIS A 154 -0.56 -4.54 -9.55
C HIS A 154 0.21 -3.58 -10.43
N LYS A 155 1.52 -3.48 -10.21
CA LYS A 155 2.38 -2.49 -10.87
C LYS A 155 3.66 -3.11 -11.39
N SER A 156 4.05 -2.72 -12.59
CA SER A 156 5.40 -2.97 -13.07
C SER A 156 6.40 -2.13 -12.29
N MET A 157 7.65 -2.59 -12.16
CA MET A 157 8.70 -1.82 -11.48
C MET A 157 8.93 -0.44 -12.12
N SER A 158 8.64 -0.26 -13.40
CA SER A 158 8.77 1.01 -14.12
C SER A 158 7.67 2.03 -13.79
N GLU A 159 6.56 1.61 -13.18
CA GLU A 159 5.49 2.52 -12.73
C GLU A 159 5.66 2.97 -11.28
N LEU A 160 6.69 2.48 -10.60
CA LEU A 160 6.90 2.66 -9.17
C LEU A 160 8.00 3.68 -8.88
N ASP A 161 8.00 4.20 -7.66
CA ASP A 161 9.10 5.02 -7.12
C ASP A 161 10.42 4.22 -7.11
N ASP A 162 11.54 4.87 -7.47
CA ASP A 162 12.86 4.25 -7.44
C ASP A 162 13.22 3.67 -6.06
N ALA A 163 12.61 4.16 -4.98
CA ALA A 163 12.71 3.57 -3.65
C ALA A 163 12.32 2.08 -3.61
N PHE A 164 11.44 1.62 -4.52
CA PHE A 164 11.10 0.20 -4.63
C PHE A 164 12.26 -0.67 -5.15
N LEU A 165 13.33 -0.10 -5.72
CA LEU A 165 14.55 -0.85 -6.06
C LEU A 165 15.17 -1.52 -4.83
N ASP A 166 14.97 -0.95 -3.63
CA ASP A 166 15.39 -1.53 -2.36
C ASP A 166 14.76 -2.92 -2.12
N ILE A 167 13.62 -3.26 -2.72
CA ILE A 167 13.02 -4.60 -2.60
C ILE A 167 13.95 -5.68 -3.17
N LYS A 168 14.71 -5.36 -4.22
CA LYS A 168 15.61 -6.34 -4.85
C LYS A 168 16.76 -6.77 -3.94
N THR A 169 17.12 -5.95 -2.94
CA THR A 169 18.17 -6.26 -1.96
C THR A 169 17.67 -7.13 -0.80
N ARG A 170 16.35 -7.26 -0.63
CA ARG A 170 15.74 -7.98 0.49
C ARG A 170 15.74 -9.48 0.21
N HIS A 171 16.59 -10.24 0.92
CA HIS A 171 16.75 -11.68 0.71
C HIS A 171 15.84 -12.60 1.55
N GLY A 172 15.20 -12.09 2.61
CA GLY A 172 14.35 -12.91 3.48
C GLY A 172 13.00 -13.27 2.83
N THR A 173 12.44 -14.43 3.21
CA THR A 173 11.10 -14.88 2.78
C THR A 173 10.02 -13.88 3.16
N ILE A 174 10.10 -13.33 4.38
CA ILE A 174 9.27 -12.22 4.84
C ILE A 174 10.13 -11.11 5.46
N THR A 175 9.97 -9.90 4.95
CA THR A 175 10.74 -8.71 5.38
C THR A 175 9.81 -7.55 5.64
N ASN A 176 10.06 -6.76 6.69
CA ASN A 176 9.30 -5.53 6.95
C ASN A 176 9.68 -4.45 5.92
N LEU A 177 8.69 -3.67 5.50
CA LEU A 177 8.77 -2.60 4.50
C LEU A 177 8.40 -1.22 5.07
N GLU A 178 8.54 -1.00 6.39
CA GLU A 178 8.15 0.28 7.00
C GLU A 178 8.89 1.48 6.37
N ASN A 179 10.13 1.27 5.94
CA ASN A 179 10.92 2.28 5.24
C ASN A 179 10.33 2.70 3.88
N LEU A 180 9.43 1.91 3.30
CA LEU A 180 8.70 2.20 2.06
C LEU A 180 7.22 2.51 2.31
N SER A 181 6.81 2.75 3.56
CA SER A 181 5.39 2.88 3.91
C SER A 181 4.68 4.01 3.17
N ILE A 182 5.33 5.17 2.98
CA ILE A 182 4.75 6.28 2.18
C ILE A 182 4.58 5.88 0.72
N GLN A 183 5.61 5.27 0.12
CA GLN A 183 5.59 4.85 -1.27
C GLN A 183 4.53 3.76 -1.50
N ILE A 184 4.40 2.80 -0.58
CA ILE A 184 3.35 1.78 -0.65
C ILE A 184 1.97 2.40 -0.53
N ASN A 185 1.76 3.32 0.41
CA ASN A 185 0.45 4.00 0.56
C ASN A 185 0.05 4.78 -0.69
N ARG A 186 1.00 5.40 -1.40
CA ARG A 186 0.74 6.07 -2.68
C ARG A 186 0.27 5.11 -3.77
N VAL A 187 0.74 3.86 -3.74
CA VAL A 187 0.32 2.84 -4.71
C VAL A 187 -1.10 2.34 -4.43
N VAL A 188 -1.45 2.16 -3.15
CA VAL A 188 -2.73 1.51 -2.77
C VAL A 188 -3.88 2.49 -2.53
N ASN A 189 -3.61 3.78 -2.32
CA ASN A 189 -4.61 4.79 -2.00
C ASN A 189 -4.56 6.00 -2.94
N LYS A 190 -5.73 6.49 -3.37
CA LYS A 190 -5.86 7.78 -4.08
C LYS A 190 -5.82 8.98 -3.14
N THR A 191 -6.32 8.80 -1.93
CA THR A 191 -6.28 9.82 -0.86
C THR A 191 -6.12 9.10 0.46
N PHE A 192 -5.27 9.59 1.36
CA PHE A 192 -5.07 8.99 2.69
C PHE A 192 -4.51 10.02 3.67
N ILE A 193 -4.68 9.77 4.97
CA ILE A 193 -4.05 10.55 6.04
C ILE A 193 -2.94 9.70 6.66
N LYS A 194 -1.74 10.25 6.82
CA LYS A 194 -0.67 9.64 7.62
C LYS A 194 -0.01 10.70 8.49
N GLY A 195 -0.06 10.49 9.82
CA GLY A 195 0.34 11.51 10.79
C GLY A 195 -0.50 12.79 10.63
N GLU A 196 0.17 13.94 10.59
CA GLU A 196 -0.47 15.26 10.42
C GLU A 196 -0.72 15.65 8.97
N LYS A 197 -0.53 14.74 8.01
CA LYS A 197 -0.62 15.03 6.58
C LYS A 197 -1.77 14.28 5.92
N ILE A 198 -2.52 15.00 5.10
CA ILE A 198 -3.40 14.42 4.08
C ILE A 198 -2.66 14.41 2.75
N HIS A 199 -2.72 13.27 2.07
CA HIS A 199 -2.10 13.01 0.78
C HIS A 199 -3.19 12.82 -0.27
N HIS A 200 -3.08 13.52 -1.40
CA HIS A 200 -3.91 13.36 -2.58
C HIS A 200 -3.02 12.93 -3.75
N VAL A 201 -3.14 11.67 -4.13
CA VAL A 201 -2.27 11.00 -5.10
C VAL A 201 -2.94 10.97 -6.46
N LEU A 202 -2.26 11.56 -7.43
CA LEU A 202 -2.65 11.62 -8.83
C LEU A 202 -1.73 10.72 -9.67
N ASN A 203 -2.32 9.81 -10.44
CA ASN A 203 -1.57 8.90 -11.30
C ASN A 203 -1.35 9.55 -12.66
N VAL A 204 -0.11 9.89 -12.97
CA VAL A 204 0.28 10.42 -14.29
C VAL A 204 0.53 9.23 -15.22
N GLU A 205 -0.36 9.03 -16.20
CA GLU A 205 -0.23 7.96 -17.20
C GLU A 205 0.43 8.42 -18.50
N MET A 206 0.95 9.66 -18.55
CA MET A 206 1.69 10.16 -19.70
C MET A 206 2.95 9.31 -19.94
N ASN A 207 3.31 9.07 -21.20
CA ASN A 207 4.58 8.44 -21.56
C ASN A 207 5.57 9.51 -22.03
N GLY A 208 6.80 9.48 -21.52
CA GLY A 208 7.86 10.42 -21.88
C GLY A 208 7.94 11.64 -20.95
N ASP A 209 8.54 12.73 -21.45
CA ASP A 209 8.81 13.92 -20.64
C ASP A 209 7.51 14.64 -20.24
N ILE A 210 7.40 15.00 -18.95
CA ILE A 210 6.30 15.82 -18.42
C ILE A 210 6.60 17.29 -18.72
N PRO A 211 5.79 17.99 -19.55
CA PRO A 211 6.01 19.41 -19.78
C PRO A 211 5.82 20.20 -18.49
N THR A 212 6.85 20.94 -18.06
CA THR A 212 6.81 21.72 -16.81
C THR A 212 5.62 22.67 -16.75
N LYS A 213 5.21 23.23 -17.89
CA LYS A 213 4.02 24.08 -17.99
C LYS A 213 2.74 23.36 -17.56
N HIS A 214 2.56 22.09 -17.95
CA HIS A 214 1.38 21.31 -17.61
C HIS A 214 1.38 20.93 -16.12
N LEU A 215 2.55 20.55 -15.58
CA LEU A 215 2.71 20.28 -14.15
C LEU A 215 2.41 21.52 -13.30
N ASN A 216 2.95 22.68 -13.67
CA ASN A 216 2.70 23.93 -12.96
C ASN A 216 1.23 24.33 -13.04
N GLU A 217 0.58 24.12 -14.18
CA GLU A 217 -0.85 24.41 -14.35
C GLU A 217 -1.73 23.49 -13.48
N LEU A 218 -1.40 22.21 -13.38
CA LEU A 218 -2.08 21.27 -12.48
C LEU A 218 -1.97 21.75 -11.03
N ASN A 219 -0.76 22.07 -10.57
CA ASN A 219 -0.54 22.54 -9.21
C ASN A 219 -1.30 23.84 -8.92
N ARG A 220 -1.22 24.82 -9.84
CA ARG A 220 -1.91 26.11 -9.72
C ARG A 220 -3.42 25.94 -9.63
N THR A 221 -4.01 25.18 -10.55
CA THR A 221 -5.48 24.96 -10.60
C THR A 221 -5.98 24.16 -9.40
N HIS A 222 -5.19 23.21 -8.90
CA HIS A 222 -5.48 22.49 -7.66
C HIS A 222 -5.50 23.44 -6.45
N ASP A 223 -4.45 24.23 -6.28
CA ASP A 223 -4.32 25.15 -5.13
C ASP A 223 -5.41 26.24 -5.16
N GLU A 224 -5.69 26.81 -6.33
CA GLU A 224 -6.77 27.79 -6.51
C GLU A 224 -8.17 27.24 -6.24
N LEU A 225 -8.40 25.95 -6.45
CA LEU A 225 -9.67 25.28 -6.15
C LEU A 225 -9.78 25.02 -4.63
N VAL A 226 -8.72 24.50 -4.02
CA VAL A 226 -8.66 24.25 -2.57
C VAL A 226 -8.86 25.54 -1.78
N GLU A 227 -8.14 26.61 -2.13
CA GLU A 227 -8.26 27.92 -1.47
C GLU A 227 -9.67 28.51 -1.63
N PHE A 228 -10.27 28.38 -2.81
CA PHE A 228 -11.63 28.84 -3.03
C PHE A 228 -12.63 28.09 -2.14
N ILE A 229 -12.52 26.76 -2.06
CA ILE A 229 -13.38 25.93 -1.20
C ILE A 229 -13.23 26.33 0.27
N ILE A 230 -12.01 26.51 0.76
CA ILE A 230 -11.77 26.90 2.16
C ILE A 230 -12.44 28.23 2.49
N ASN A 231 -12.27 29.22 1.62
CA ASN A 231 -12.81 30.57 1.84
C ASN A 231 -14.34 30.58 1.71
N GLU A 232 -14.90 29.92 0.70
CA GLU A 232 -16.34 29.94 0.44
C GLU A 232 -17.13 29.20 1.54
N PHE A 233 -16.61 28.06 2.00
CA PHE A 233 -17.26 27.25 3.04
C PHE A 233 -16.75 27.55 4.46
N ASN A 234 -15.90 28.57 4.61
CA ASN A 234 -15.31 29.01 5.87
C ASN A 234 -14.72 27.85 6.70
N PHE A 235 -13.92 27.00 6.04
CA PHE A 235 -13.23 25.91 6.74
C PHE A 235 -12.11 26.47 7.60
N ASP A 236 -12.14 26.10 8.88
CA ASP A 236 -11.17 26.56 9.86
C ASP A 236 -9.84 25.83 9.66
N ILE A 237 -8.84 26.57 9.19
CA ILE A 237 -7.50 26.08 8.92
C ILE A 237 -6.52 26.97 9.69
N GLU A 238 -5.75 26.37 10.59
CA GLU A 238 -4.81 27.07 11.45
C GLU A 238 -3.37 26.65 11.13
N GLY A 239 -2.42 27.58 11.27
CA GLY A 239 -0.99 27.29 11.14
C GLY A 239 -0.48 27.27 9.70
N ASP A 240 0.31 26.25 9.35
CA ASP A 240 1.00 26.17 8.05
C ASP A 240 0.01 25.91 6.89
N THR A 241 -0.11 26.90 6.00
CA THR A 241 -1.01 26.86 4.85
C THR A 241 -0.35 26.41 3.54
N ASN A 242 0.93 26.02 3.59
CA ASN A 242 1.65 25.63 2.39
C ASN A 242 1.08 24.35 1.76
N SER A 243 1.06 24.31 0.42
CA SER A 243 1.01 23.08 -0.36
C SER A 243 2.41 22.51 -0.51
N TYR A 244 2.49 21.19 -0.46
CA TYR A 244 3.69 20.49 -0.85
C TYR A 244 3.40 19.49 -1.96
N LEU A 245 4.37 19.35 -2.84
CA LEU A 245 4.30 18.45 -3.97
C LEU A 245 5.50 17.50 -3.93
N ALA A 246 5.23 16.20 -3.92
CA ALA A 246 6.21 15.17 -4.22
C ALA A 246 5.90 14.57 -5.59
N VAL A 247 6.85 14.67 -6.52
CA VAL A 247 6.74 14.11 -7.87
C VAL A 247 7.74 12.97 -8.01
N ASN A 248 7.28 11.81 -8.47
CA ASN A 248 8.20 10.81 -9.02
C ASN A 248 8.57 11.25 -10.44
N VAL A 249 9.85 11.52 -10.71
CA VAL A 249 10.32 12.11 -11.98
C VAL A 249 10.15 11.16 -13.18
N GLN A 250 9.74 9.92 -12.93
CA GLN A 250 9.46 8.91 -13.95
C GLN A 250 7.98 8.96 -14.36
N SER A 251 7.73 9.01 -15.67
CA SER A 251 6.39 8.94 -16.27
C SER A 251 6.28 7.65 -17.08
N PRO A 252 5.30 6.77 -16.79
CA PRO A 252 4.20 6.95 -15.85
C PRO A 252 4.63 6.88 -14.38
N GLY A 253 3.91 7.59 -13.50
CA GLY A 253 4.25 7.68 -12.07
C GLY A 253 3.22 8.41 -11.22
N PHE A 254 3.60 8.72 -9.98
CA PHE A 254 2.73 9.37 -9.00
C PHE A 254 3.10 10.83 -8.79
N LEU A 255 2.06 11.65 -8.63
CA LEU A 255 2.14 13.01 -8.13
C LEU A 255 1.35 13.06 -6.81
N ASP A 256 2.06 13.33 -5.71
CA ASP A 256 1.49 13.37 -4.36
C ASP A 256 1.42 14.82 -3.88
N LEU A 257 0.20 15.38 -3.88
CA LEU A 257 -0.13 16.68 -3.31
C LEU A 257 -0.48 16.47 -1.85
N TYR A 258 0.34 16.99 -0.93
CA TYR A 258 0.09 16.82 0.49
C TYR A 258 0.06 18.14 1.25
N ARG A 259 -0.81 18.18 2.26
CA ARG A 259 -1.08 19.34 3.13
C ARG A 259 -1.32 18.86 4.55
N ASN A 260 -1.48 19.79 5.49
CA ASN A 260 -1.92 19.45 6.85
C ASN A 260 -3.30 18.76 6.82
N LYS A 261 -3.53 17.77 7.70
CA LYS A 261 -4.80 17.03 7.78
C LYS A 261 -6.04 17.91 8.04
N GLN A 262 -5.88 19.14 8.55
CA GLN A 262 -6.97 20.12 8.67
C GLN A 262 -7.65 20.41 7.33
N TYR A 263 -6.94 20.25 6.21
CA TYR A 263 -7.47 20.40 4.85
C TYR A 263 -8.40 19.25 4.41
N LEU A 264 -8.67 18.25 5.26
CA LEU A 264 -9.47 17.07 4.93
C LEU A 264 -10.80 17.39 4.24
N LYS A 265 -11.58 18.34 4.78
CA LYS A 265 -12.88 18.70 4.19
C LYS A 265 -12.73 19.31 2.79
N ALA A 266 -11.75 20.18 2.61
CA ALA A 266 -11.48 20.81 1.32
C ALA A 266 -11.03 19.78 0.28
N ILE A 267 -10.07 18.91 0.63
CA ILE A 267 -9.58 17.87 -0.28
C ILE A 267 -10.68 16.84 -0.60
N ALA A 268 -11.47 16.42 0.39
CA ALA A 268 -12.61 15.52 0.16
C ALA A 268 -13.63 16.13 -0.81
N LEU A 269 -13.88 17.43 -0.72
CA LEU A 269 -14.76 18.14 -1.65
C LEU A 269 -14.14 18.25 -3.06
N VAL A 270 -12.83 18.50 -3.17
CA VAL A 270 -12.11 18.43 -4.47
C VAL A 270 -12.27 17.06 -5.12
N VAL A 271 -12.04 15.98 -4.36
CA VAL A 271 -12.20 14.60 -4.85
C VAL A 271 -13.64 14.34 -5.30
N LEU A 272 -14.63 14.80 -4.52
CA LEU A 272 -16.04 14.67 -4.84
C LEU A 272 -16.40 15.36 -6.15
N LEU A 273 -16.05 16.64 -6.28
CA LEU A 273 -16.45 17.50 -7.39
C LEU A 273 -15.70 17.15 -8.69
N SER A 274 -14.41 16.78 -8.59
CA SER A 274 -13.62 16.36 -9.75
C SER A 274 -14.01 14.99 -10.31
N SER A 275 -14.80 14.21 -9.57
CA SER A 275 -15.29 12.89 -9.97
C SER A 275 -16.74 12.89 -10.50
N CYS A 276 -17.44 14.03 -10.45
CA CYS A 276 -18.87 14.14 -10.81
C CYS A 276 -19.07 15.11 -11.99
N THR A 277 -20.23 15.03 -12.63
CA THR A 277 -20.62 16.00 -13.68
C THR A 277 -21.05 17.34 -13.09
N ASN A 278 -20.99 18.41 -13.89
CA ASN A 278 -21.33 19.77 -13.44
C ASN A 278 -22.78 19.91 -12.94
N GLU A 279 -23.71 19.11 -13.48
CA GLU A 279 -25.11 19.08 -13.05
C GLU A 279 -25.29 18.46 -11.66
N GLU A 280 -24.37 17.60 -11.23
CA GLU A 280 -24.46 16.89 -9.95
C GLU A 280 -23.87 17.69 -8.79
N HIS A 281 -23.07 18.73 -9.06
CA HIS A 281 -22.34 19.49 -8.02
C HIS A 281 -23.26 20.10 -6.94
N LYS A 282 -24.40 20.72 -7.31
CA LYS A 282 -25.33 21.31 -6.31
C LYS A 282 -25.86 20.24 -5.37
N ASN A 283 -26.31 19.10 -5.93
CA ASN A 283 -26.86 17.99 -5.14
C ASN A 283 -25.81 17.42 -4.17
N LYS A 284 -24.53 17.33 -4.59
CA LYS A 284 -23.44 16.85 -3.74
C LYS A 284 -23.14 17.76 -2.55
N ILE A 285 -23.21 19.07 -2.75
CA ILE A 285 -22.97 20.05 -1.68
C ILE A 285 -24.16 20.04 -0.71
N ASP A 286 -25.38 19.96 -1.23
CA ASP A 286 -26.60 19.87 -0.40
C ASP A 286 -26.60 18.60 0.48
N GLU A 287 -26.19 17.46 -0.08
CA GLU A 287 -25.98 16.19 0.65
C GLU A 287 -24.86 16.23 1.72
N SER A 288 -24.12 17.34 1.84
CA SER A 288 -22.99 17.49 2.76
C SER A 288 -23.26 18.40 3.97
N ASP A 289 -24.50 18.84 4.14
CA ASP A 289 -24.91 19.82 5.17
C ASP A 289 -24.09 21.13 5.14
N LEU A 290 -23.42 21.41 4.01
CA LEU A 290 -22.71 22.67 3.79
C LEU A 290 -23.71 23.75 3.40
N ILE A 291 -23.50 24.97 3.91
CA ILE A 291 -24.26 26.12 3.47
C ILE A 291 -23.99 26.33 1.99
N MET A 292 -25.06 26.24 1.18
CA MET A 292 -24.95 26.42 -0.26
C MET A 292 -24.37 27.82 -0.57
N PRO A 293 -23.35 27.88 -1.44
CA PRO A 293 -22.74 29.15 -1.82
C PRO A 293 -23.74 29.99 -2.63
N SER A 294 -23.45 31.30 -2.76
CA SER A 294 -24.23 32.16 -3.65
C SER A 294 -24.24 31.59 -5.08
N GLU A 295 -25.26 31.89 -5.89
CA GLU A 295 -25.29 31.39 -7.28
C GLU A 295 -24.03 31.83 -8.07
N GLN A 296 -23.52 33.03 -7.79
CA GLN A 296 -22.28 33.53 -8.36
C GLN A 296 -21.06 32.72 -7.87
N SER A 297 -20.96 32.47 -6.57
CA SER A 297 -19.89 31.65 -5.99
C SER A 297 -19.93 30.22 -6.53
N PHE A 298 -21.11 29.66 -6.72
CA PHE A 298 -21.29 28.33 -7.30
C PHE A 298 -20.79 28.25 -8.76
N GLN A 299 -21.07 29.28 -9.57
CA GLN A 299 -20.52 29.36 -10.94
C GLN A 299 -18.99 29.43 -10.94
N ILE A 300 -18.39 30.17 -9.99
CA ILE A 300 -16.93 30.25 -9.85
C ILE A 300 -16.36 28.90 -9.42
N LEU A 301 -17.02 28.19 -8.49
CA LEU A 301 -16.63 26.83 -8.07
C LEU A 301 -16.58 25.89 -9.28
N GLN A 302 -17.64 25.88 -10.09
CA GLN A 302 -17.69 25.05 -11.31
C GLN A 302 -16.55 25.37 -12.27
N GLN A 303 -16.28 26.65 -12.54
CA GLN A 303 -15.18 27.07 -13.41
C GLN A 303 -13.80 26.60 -12.90
N LYS A 304 -13.59 26.61 -11.57
CA LYS A 304 -12.35 26.13 -10.95
C LYS A 304 -12.23 24.61 -11.03
N VAL A 305 -13.32 23.87 -10.80
CA VAL A 305 -13.38 22.41 -10.97
C VAL A 305 -13.07 22.03 -12.43
N ASP A 306 -13.69 22.71 -13.40
CA ASP A 306 -13.43 22.50 -14.82
C ASP A 306 -11.97 22.77 -15.20
N SER A 307 -11.39 23.84 -14.64
CA SER A 307 -9.98 24.20 -14.88
C SER A 307 -9.02 23.13 -14.32
N PHE A 308 -9.32 22.59 -13.13
CA PHE A 308 -8.55 21.50 -12.53
C PHE A 308 -8.70 20.19 -13.31
N ASN A 309 -9.90 19.85 -13.76
CA ASN A 309 -10.10 18.65 -14.59
C ASN A 309 -9.36 18.77 -15.93
N LYS A 310 -9.42 19.95 -16.57
CA LYS A 310 -8.68 20.21 -17.81
C LYS A 310 -7.17 20.10 -17.63
N SER A 311 -6.62 20.56 -16.50
CA SER A 311 -5.18 20.46 -16.23
C SER A 311 -4.75 19.01 -15.94
N LYS A 312 -5.60 18.19 -15.32
CA LYS A 312 -5.41 16.72 -15.22
C LYS A 312 -5.33 16.06 -16.59
N ASP A 313 -6.21 16.43 -17.52
CA ASP A 313 -6.23 15.88 -18.88
C ASP A 313 -4.93 16.15 -19.65
N LEU A 314 -4.30 17.32 -19.43
CA LEU A 314 -3.01 17.67 -20.05
C LEU A 314 -1.85 16.74 -19.67
N LEU A 315 -1.99 16.02 -18.56
CA LEU A 315 -1.01 15.08 -18.01
C LEU A 315 -1.50 13.62 -18.07
N ASN A 316 -2.65 13.38 -18.70
CA ASN A 316 -3.31 12.07 -18.71
C ASN A 316 -3.45 11.49 -17.28
N VAL A 317 -3.94 12.32 -16.34
CA VAL A 317 -4.09 11.94 -14.94
C VAL A 317 -5.45 11.26 -14.70
N ARG A 318 -5.45 10.12 -14.01
CA ARG A 318 -6.67 9.33 -13.67
C ARG A 318 -6.92 9.13 -12.18
#